data_AF-A0A955PBR4-F1
#
_entry.id   AF-A0A955PBR4-F1
#
_cell.length_a   1.000
_cell.length_b   1.000
_cell.length_c   1.000
_cell.angle_alpha   90.00
_cell.angle_beta   90.00
_cell.angle_gamma   90.00
#
_symmetry.space_group_name_H-M   'P 1'
#
loop_
_entity.id
_entity.type
_entity.pdbx_description
1 polymer ?
#
loop_
_entity_poly.entity_id
_entity_poly.type
_entity_poly.pdbx_seq_one_letter_code
_entity_poly.pdbx_strand_id
1 'polypeptide(L)'
;GPSVWEVRETDFYPTMGDYSGEKLRLIIAREVVKGEVKYFLSNAPEEIPLSDLLCVAFSRWHIERVFQDGKGEIGFDHFEVRTYKALIRHLTLSMISFYFLATETERLRGKKIRLGRSVRSKWRPRVRSIRPSRGVRDTVWPRRLG
;
A
#
# COMPACT_ATOMS: atom_id res chain seq x y z
N GLY A 1 0.77 12.99 -15.93
CA GLY A 1 -0.37 13.83 -15.46
C GLY A 1 -0.83 13.34 -14.10
N PRO A 2 -1.60 14.15 -13.34
CA PRO A 2 -2.16 13.70 -12.06
C PRO A 2 -3.18 12.57 -12.27
N SER A 3 -3.01 11.45 -11.56
CA SER A 3 -3.95 10.33 -11.58
C SER A 3 -5.15 10.62 -10.68
N VAL A 4 -6.35 10.61 -11.27
CA VAL A 4 -7.62 10.74 -10.54
C VAL A 4 -8.26 9.37 -10.44
N TRP A 5 -8.68 8.98 -9.23
CA TRP A 5 -9.26 7.67 -8.94
C TRP A 5 -10.70 7.81 -8.46
N GLU A 6 -11.62 7.07 -9.06
CA GLU A 6 -12.97 6.81 -8.53
C GLU A 6 -12.90 5.58 -7.63
N VAL A 7 -13.45 5.66 -6.41
CA VAL A 7 -13.38 4.57 -5.44
C VAL A 7 -14.78 4.15 -5.01
N ARG A 8 -15.00 2.84 -4.91
CA ARG A 8 -16.19 2.21 -4.34
C ARG A 8 -15.80 1.19 -3.29
N GLU A 9 -16.65 1.00 -2.29
CA GLU A 9 -16.51 -0.05 -1.29
C GLU A 9 -17.76 -0.92 -1.29
N THR A 10 -17.58 -2.21 -1.03
CA THR A 10 -18.65 -3.18 -0.85
C THR A 10 -18.23 -4.21 0.19
N ASP A 11 -19.22 -4.79 0.86
CA ASP A 11 -19.01 -5.95 1.71
C ASP A 11 -18.72 -7.18 0.83
N PHE A 12 -17.76 -7.98 1.25
CA PHE A 12 -17.32 -9.19 0.57
C PHE A 12 -17.21 -10.34 1.56
N TYR A 13 -17.89 -11.43 1.26
CA TYR A 13 -17.86 -12.65 2.06
C TYR A 13 -17.08 -13.70 1.27
N PRO A 14 -15.83 -14.03 1.67
CA PRO A 14 -15.05 -15.05 0.99
C PRO A 14 -15.71 -16.42 1.21
N THR A 15 -16.04 -17.11 0.13
CA THR A 15 -16.56 -18.48 0.20
C THR A 15 -15.45 -19.45 -0.23
N MET A 16 -15.12 -20.41 0.63
CA MET A 16 -14.17 -21.48 0.34
C MET A 16 -14.86 -22.83 0.57
N GLY A 17 -15.30 -23.47 -0.51
CA GLY A 17 -16.19 -24.64 -0.42
C GLY A 17 -17.52 -24.25 0.23
N ASP A 18 -17.91 -24.97 1.28
CA ASP A 18 -19.15 -24.72 2.04
C ASP A 18 -18.99 -23.68 3.17
N TYR A 19 -17.77 -23.17 3.40
CA TYR A 19 -17.49 -22.21 4.46
C TYR A 19 -17.60 -20.77 3.95
N SER A 20 -18.49 -19.96 4.55
CA SER A 20 -18.42 -18.50 4.44
C SER A 20 -17.46 -17.97 5.49
N GLY A 21 -16.34 -17.39 5.06
CA GLY A 21 -15.40 -16.71 5.92
C GLY A 21 -15.96 -15.39 6.47
N GLU A 22 -15.17 -14.74 7.31
CA GLU A 22 -15.55 -13.47 7.92
C GLU A 22 -15.76 -12.36 6.89
N LYS A 23 -16.63 -11.41 7.23
CA LYS A 23 -16.91 -10.22 6.44
C LYS A 23 -15.62 -9.44 6.16
N LEU A 24 -15.28 -9.28 4.89
CA LEU A 24 -14.21 -8.40 4.43
C LEU A 24 -14.78 -7.18 3.71
N ARG A 25 -14.02 -6.10 3.67
CA ARG A 25 -14.33 -4.92 2.85
C ARG A 25 -13.55 -4.98 1.54
N LEU A 26 -14.26 -5.00 0.43
CA LEU A 26 -13.69 -4.92 -0.92
C LEU A 26 -13.73 -3.47 -1.40
N ILE A 27 -12.57 -2.93 -1.72
CA ILE A 27 -12.38 -1.58 -2.25
C ILE A 27 -11.99 -1.70 -3.72
N ILE A 28 -12.73 -1.01 -4.58
CA ILE A 28 -12.51 -0.98 -6.03
C ILE A 28 -12.11 0.45 -6.39
N ALA A 29 -10.88 0.63 -6.86
CA ALA A 29 -10.35 1.91 -7.30
C ALA A 29 -10.14 1.90 -8.81
N ARG A 30 -10.82 2.78 -9.54
CA ARG A 30 -10.70 2.94 -11.00
C ARG A 30 -10.00 4.25 -11.34
N GLU A 31 -8.96 4.20 -12.14
CA GLU A 31 -8.32 5.41 -12.67
C GLU A 31 -9.16 5.99 -13.80
N VAL A 32 -9.53 7.26 -13.68
CA VAL A 32 -10.45 7.94 -14.60
C VAL A 32 -9.84 8.12 -16.00
N VAL A 33 -8.52 8.28 -16.08
CA VAL A 33 -7.84 8.63 -17.35
C VAL A 33 -7.40 7.40 -18.12
N LYS A 34 -6.81 6.41 -17.46
CA LYS A 34 -6.30 5.19 -18.13
C LYS A 34 -7.27 4.01 -18.07
N GLY A 35 -8.30 4.09 -17.23
CA GLY A 35 -9.23 2.98 -17.02
C GLY A 35 -8.66 1.81 -16.20
N GLU A 36 -7.47 1.96 -15.60
CA GLU A 36 -6.87 0.93 -14.75
C GLU A 36 -7.76 0.70 -13.51
N VAL A 37 -8.06 -0.56 -13.18
CA VAL A 37 -8.86 -0.91 -12.00
C VAL A 37 -7.99 -1.69 -11.02
N LYS A 38 -8.00 -1.27 -9.76
CA LYS A 38 -7.32 -1.92 -8.63
C LYS A 38 -8.34 -2.41 -7.63
N TYR A 39 -8.13 -3.63 -7.15
CA TYR A 39 -8.95 -4.28 -6.13
C TYR A 39 -8.13 -4.43 -4.86
N PHE A 40 -8.70 -4.03 -3.73
CA PHE A 40 -8.10 -4.19 -2.42
C PHE A 40 -9.10 -4.86 -1.47
N LEU A 41 -8.63 -5.84 -0.70
CA LEU A 41 -9.40 -6.47 0.37
C LEU A 41 -8.86 -6.02 1.72
N SER A 42 -9.76 -5.68 2.64
CA SER A 42 -9.41 -5.28 3.99
C SER A 42 -10.27 -6.02 5.02
N ASN A 43 -9.61 -6.57 6.04
CA ASN A 43 -10.24 -7.09 7.26
C ASN A 43 -10.32 -6.04 8.37
N ALA A 44 -10.17 -4.76 8.04
CA ALA A 44 -10.19 -3.69 9.02
C ALA A 44 -11.60 -3.51 9.63
N PRO A 45 -11.70 -3.11 10.91
CA PRO A 45 -12.96 -2.77 11.55
C PRO A 45 -13.75 -1.68 10.80
N GLU A 46 -15.08 -1.63 10.99
CA GLU A 46 -15.97 -0.65 10.34
C GLU A 46 -15.67 0.80 10.72
N GLU A 47 -15.03 1.01 11.86
CA GLU A 47 -14.64 2.32 12.37
C GLU A 47 -13.50 2.95 11.56
N ILE A 48 -12.74 2.16 10.79
CA ILE A 48 -11.62 2.68 10.01
C ILE A 48 -12.14 3.38 8.75
N PRO A 49 -11.82 4.68 8.55
CA PRO A 49 -12.30 5.43 7.41
C PRO A 49 -11.65 4.95 6.11
N LEU A 50 -12.41 5.01 5.02
CA LEU A 50 -11.95 4.63 3.68
C LEU A 50 -10.67 5.38 3.25
N SER A 51 -10.47 6.63 3.69
CA SER A 51 -9.26 7.40 3.41
C SER A 51 -7.99 6.73 3.92
N ASP A 52 -8.07 6.10 5.09
CA ASP A 52 -6.92 5.49 5.75
C ASP A 52 -6.64 4.12 5.13
N LEU A 53 -7.69 3.37 4.77
CA LEU A 53 -7.56 2.15 3.99
C LEU A 53 -6.91 2.41 2.63
N LEU A 54 -7.34 3.47 1.94
CA LEU A 54 -6.73 3.87 0.66
C LEU A 54 -5.29 4.36 0.85
N CYS A 55 -5.00 5.08 1.92
CA CYS A 55 -3.63 5.49 2.26
C CYS A 55 -2.73 4.26 2.37
N VAL A 56 -3.15 3.24 3.10
CA VAL A 56 -2.42 1.98 3.25
C VAL A 56 -2.33 1.23 1.91
N ALA A 57 -3.46 1.08 1.20
CA ALA A 57 -3.53 0.38 -0.09
C ALA A 57 -2.59 0.96 -1.15
N PHE A 58 -2.57 2.29 -1.30
CA PHE A 58 -1.67 2.97 -2.24
C PHE A 58 -0.24 3.11 -1.71
N SER A 59 -0.03 3.02 -0.40
CA SER A 59 1.33 2.98 0.18
C SER A 59 2.06 1.67 -0.10
N ARG A 60 1.37 0.58 -0.46
CA ARG A 60 1.98 -0.72 -0.82
C ARG A 60 3.09 -0.57 -1.87
N TRP A 61 2.91 0.31 -2.84
CA TRP A 61 3.93 0.57 -3.85
C TRP A 61 5.27 1.07 -3.25
N HIS A 62 5.23 1.79 -2.12
CA HIS A 62 6.46 2.20 -1.43
C HIS A 62 7.21 0.99 -0.87
N ILE A 63 6.50 -0.03 -0.40
CA ILE A 63 7.11 -1.29 0.06
C ILE A 63 7.81 -1.98 -1.11
N GLU A 64 7.16 -2.06 -2.27
CA GLU A 64 7.76 -2.61 -3.48
C GLU A 64 9.02 -1.85 -3.90
N ARG A 65 8.99 -0.52 -3.82
CA ARG A 65 10.16 0.32 -4.09
C ARG A 65 11.30 0.06 -3.10
N VAL A 66 11.00 -0.03 -1.79
CA VAL A 66 11.98 -0.39 -0.77
C VAL A 66 12.61 -1.76 -1.04
N PHE A 67 11.83 -2.74 -1.51
CA PHE A 67 12.38 -4.04 -1.91
C PHE A 67 13.25 -3.97 -3.17
N GLN A 68 12.93 -3.10 -4.13
CA GLN A 68 13.78 -2.88 -5.31
C GLN A 68 15.10 -2.20 -4.93
N ASP A 69 15.03 -1.13 -4.13
CA ASP A 69 16.21 -0.44 -3.60
C ASP A 69 17.05 -1.40 -2.75
N GLY A 70 16.39 -2.26 -1.98
CA GLY A 70 17.02 -3.31 -1.19
C GLY A 70 17.87 -4.28 -2.03
N LYS A 71 17.37 -4.69 -3.20
CA LYS A 71 18.15 -5.55 -4.10
C LYS A 71 19.38 -4.83 -4.66
N GLY A 72 19.22 -3.57 -5.08
CA GLY A 72 20.30 -2.80 -5.71
C GLY A 72 21.40 -2.31 -4.75
N GLU A 73 21.05 -1.91 -3.53
CA GLU A 73 21.97 -1.14 -2.66
C GLU A 73 22.56 -1.93 -1.48
N ILE A 74 21.87 -2.96 -0.98
CA ILE A 74 22.23 -3.66 0.27
C ILE A 74 22.47 -5.17 0.09
N GLY A 75 22.58 -5.63 -1.16
CA GLY A 75 22.96 -7.01 -1.49
C GLY A 75 21.89 -8.05 -1.15
N PHE A 76 20.60 -7.71 -1.24
CA PHE A 76 19.51 -8.66 -0.97
C PHE A 76 19.47 -9.85 -1.93
N ASP A 77 20.06 -9.71 -3.11
CA ASP A 77 20.18 -10.74 -4.16
C ASP A 77 21.60 -11.31 -4.31
N HIS A 78 22.61 -10.66 -3.72
CA HIS A 78 24.00 -11.10 -3.72
C HIS A 78 24.31 -12.00 -2.52
N PHE A 79 23.63 -13.15 -2.44
CA PHE A 79 23.91 -14.17 -1.43
C PHE A 79 24.19 -15.52 -2.09
N GLU A 80 25.31 -16.15 -1.74
CA GLU A 80 25.66 -17.51 -2.21
C GLU A 80 25.41 -18.59 -1.14
N VAL A 81 24.67 -18.25 -0.09
CA VAL A 81 24.44 -19.15 1.06
C VAL A 81 23.41 -20.24 0.73
N ARG A 82 23.79 -21.49 1.00
CA ARG A 82 22.98 -22.69 0.73
C ARG A 82 22.20 -23.24 1.94
N THR A 83 22.29 -22.56 3.08
CA THR A 83 21.65 -23.00 4.33
C THR A 83 20.61 -21.97 4.77
N TYR A 84 19.42 -22.44 5.15
CA TYR A 84 18.32 -21.58 5.62
C TYR A 84 18.73 -20.62 6.75
N LYS A 85 19.48 -21.11 7.74
CA LYS A 85 19.98 -20.28 8.85
C LYS A 85 20.89 -19.14 8.39
N ALA A 86 21.71 -19.38 7.37
CA ALA A 86 22.61 -18.38 6.83
C ALA A 86 21.83 -17.33 6.01
N LEU A 87 20.80 -17.74 5.27
CA LEU A 87 19.86 -16.84 4.60
C LEU A 87 19.15 -15.91 5.59
N ILE A 88 18.62 -16.45 6.70
CA ILE A 88 17.93 -15.63 7.71
C ILE A 88 18.88 -14.59 8.35
N ARG A 89 20.13 -14.96 8.62
CA ARG A 89 21.14 -14.02 9.13
C ARG A 89 21.46 -12.91 8.14
N HIS A 90 21.62 -13.26 6.86
CA HIS A 90 21.84 -12.30 5.77
C HIS A 90 20.68 -11.30 5.67
N LEU A 91 19.45 -11.80 5.57
CA LEU A 91 18.25 -10.96 5.49
C LEU A 91 18.11 -10.03 6.68
N THR A 92 18.40 -10.53 7.90
CA THR A 92 18.35 -9.72 9.12
C THR A 92 19.40 -8.60 9.09
N LEU A 93 20.64 -8.90 8.70
CA LEU A 93 21.71 -7.92 8.61
C LEU A 93 21.42 -6.87 7.53
N SER A 94 20.94 -7.28 6.37
CA SER A 94 20.52 -6.36 5.29
C SER A 94 19.37 -5.46 5.73
N MET A 95 18.36 -5.97 6.45
CA MET A 95 17.28 -5.15 7.01
C MET A 95 17.78 -4.12 8.03
N ILE A 96 18.72 -4.49 8.91
CA ILE A 96 19.34 -3.57 9.88
C ILE A 96 20.11 -2.46 9.15
N SER A 97 20.92 -2.81 8.15
CA SER A 97 21.66 -1.85 7.33
C SER A 97 20.71 -0.89 6.59
N PHE A 98 19.62 -1.41 6.04
CA PHE A 98 18.59 -0.59 5.39
C PHE A 98 17.95 0.39 6.36
N TYR A 99 17.57 -0.07 7.56
CA TYR A 99 17.01 0.79 8.61
C TYR A 99 17.99 1.90 9.02
N PHE A 100 19.28 1.57 9.16
CA PHE A 100 20.32 2.56 9.45
C PHE A 100 20.42 3.62 8.35
N LEU A 101 20.51 3.20 7.08
CA LEU A 101 20.60 4.11 5.94
C LEU A 101 19.36 5.00 5.81
N ALA A 102 18.16 4.45 6.00
CA ALA A 102 16.91 5.20 5.99
C ALA A 102 16.89 6.25 7.11
N THR A 103 17.29 5.87 8.32
CA THR A 103 17.36 6.79 9.48
C THR A 103 18.39 7.90 9.25
N GLU A 104 19.56 7.57 8.72
CA GLU A 104 20.62 8.53 8.46
C GLU A 104 20.26 9.49 7.32
N THR A 105 19.61 8.99 6.27
CA THR A 105 19.07 9.81 5.17
C THR A 105 18.03 10.81 5.69
N GLU A 106 17.12 10.38 6.56
CA GLU A 106 16.14 11.28 7.19
C GLU A 106 16.81 12.31 8.12
N ARG A 107 17.82 11.91 8.90
CA ARG A 107 18.61 12.83 9.73
C ARG A 107 19.32 13.90 8.91
N LEU A 108 19.95 13.52 7.79
CA LEU A 108 20.64 14.44 6.90
C LEU A 108 19.66 15.34 6.13
N ARG A 109 18.49 14.82 5.73
CA ARG A 109 17.37 15.63 5.21
C ARG A 109 16.91 16.66 6.24
N GLY A 110 16.75 16.27 7.49
CA GLY A 110 16.37 17.16 8.60
C GLY A 110 17.41 18.25 8.87
N LYS A 111 18.71 17.98 8.68
CA LYS A 111 19.77 19.00 8.76
C LYS A 111 19.75 19.98 7.59
N LYS A 112 19.46 19.51 6.38
CA LYS A 112 19.32 20.37 5.18
C LYS A 112 18.15 21.35 5.31
N ILE A 113 17.07 20.95 5.99
CA ILE A 113 15.90 21.82 6.30
C ILE A 113 16.24 22.91 7.34
N ARG A 114 17.22 22.70 8.24
CA ARG A 114 17.63 23.72 9.23
C ARG A 114 18.49 24.84 8.64
N LEU A 115 19.22 24.56 7.56
CA LEU A 115 20.04 25.56 6.84
C LEU A 115 19.31 26.23 5.67
N GLY A 116 18.09 25.81 5.36
CA GLY A 116 17.31 26.37 4.26
C GLY A 116 15.80 26.19 4.46
N ARG A 117 15.18 27.23 5.00
CA ARG A 117 13.73 27.52 5.05
C ARG A 117 12.78 26.41 5.55
N SER A 118 12.17 26.73 6.69
CA SER A 118 10.90 26.21 7.18
C SER A 118 9.85 26.05 6.07
N VAL A 119 9.60 24.80 5.67
CA VAL A 119 8.29 24.36 5.20
C VAL A 119 8.04 22.99 5.82
N ARG A 120 7.32 23.01 6.95
CA ARG A 120 6.77 21.81 7.61
C ARG A 120 5.71 21.20 6.70
N SER A 121 6.11 20.37 5.74
CA SER A 121 5.16 19.56 4.97
C SER A 121 4.88 18.28 5.74
N LYS A 122 3.75 18.30 6.48
CA LYS A 122 3.07 17.11 6.99
C LYS A 122 2.76 16.23 5.77
N TRP A 123 3.58 15.22 5.53
CA TRP A 123 3.41 14.32 4.39
C TRP A 123 2.11 13.54 4.60
N ARG A 124 1.05 13.99 3.94
CA ARG A 124 -0.19 13.25 3.73
C ARG A 124 -0.16 12.82 2.26
N PRO A 125 -0.33 11.53 1.92
CA PRO A 125 -0.56 11.17 0.53
C PRO A 125 -1.77 11.96 0.05
N ARG A 126 -1.54 12.80 -0.96
CA ARG A 126 -2.50 13.80 -1.41
C ARG A 126 -3.49 13.13 -2.35
N VAL A 127 -4.41 12.34 -1.80
CA VAL A 127 -5.58 11.87 -2.55
C VAL A 127 -6.53 13.07 -2.71
N ARG A 128 -6.37 13.82 -3.79
CA ARG A 128 -6.87 15.21 -3.88
C ARG A 128 -8.34 15.31 -4.30
N SER A 129 -8.95 14.22 -4.77
CA SER A 129 -10.38 14.16 -5.06
C SER A 129 -10.83 12.71 -5.12
N ILE A 130 -11.23 12.17 -3.96
CA ILE A 130 -12.08 10.99 -3.92
C ILE A 130 -13.49 11.53 -4.11
N ARG A 131 -14.17 11.16 -5.19
CA ARG A 131 -15.63 11.30 -5.23
C ARG A 131 -16.21 9.99 -4.71
N PRO A 132 -16.63 9.92 -3.44
CA PRO A 132 -17.45 8.80 -3.00
C PRO A 132 -18.74 8.86 -3.83
N SER A 133 -19.05 7.78 -4.53
CA SER A 133 -20.38 7.63 -5.11
C SER A 133 -21.35 7.50 -3.93
N ARG A 134 -22.15 8.55 -3.68
CA ARG A 134 -23.19 8.51 -2.66
C ARG A 134 -24.14 7.37 -2.97
N GLY A 135 -24.26 6.44 -2.02
CA GLY A 135 -25.41 5.56 -1.87
C GLY A 135 -25.55 4.52 -2.96
N VAL A 136 -24.89 3.37 -2.78
CA VAL A 136 -25.41 2.11 -3.30
C VAL A 136 -25.14 1.04 -2.26
N ARG A 137 -25.94 1.04 -1.19
CA ARG A 137 -25.94 -0.08 -0.23
C ARG A 137 -26.69 -1.30 -0.77
N ASP A 138 -27.51 -1.15 -1.82
CA ASP A 138 -28.28 -2.24 -2.40
C ASP A 138 -28.37 -2.10 -3.92
N THR A 139 -27.38 -2.61 -4.67
CA THR A 139 -27.67 -3.08 -6.04
C THR A 139 -27.05 -4.44 -6.24
N VAL A 140 -27.93 -5.43 -6.23
CA VAL A 140 -27.76 -6.72 -6.88
C VAL A 140 -27.18 -6.50 -8.27
N TRP A 141 -25.98 -7.01 -8.53
CA TRP A 141 -25.39 -7.04 -9.87
C TRP A 141 -26.25 -7.96 -10.77
N PRO A 142 -26.55 -7.59 -12.03
CA PRO A 142 -27.20 -8.51 -12.94
C PRO A 142 -26.25 -9.66 -13.24
N ARG A 143 -26.65 -10.89 -12.88
CA ARG A 143 -26.00 -12.12 -13.31
C ARG A 143 -25.96 -12.09 -14.84
N ARG A 144 -24.78 -11.91 -15.42
CA ARG A 144 -24.56 -12.27 -16.82
C ARG A 144 -24.28 -13.76 -16.83
N LEU A 145 -25.34 -14.54 -16.96
CA LEU A 145 -25.26 -15.95 -17.35
C LEU A 145 -24.69 -16.00 -18.78
N GLY A 146 -23.62 -16.76 -18.94
CA GLY A 146 -23.11 -17.26 -20.22
C GLY A 146 -22.92 -18.76 -20.05
#